data_AF-G6B1G5-F1
#
_entry.id   AF-G6B1G5-F1
#
_cell.length_a   1.000
_cell.length_b   1.000
_cell.length_c   1.000
_cell.angle_alpha   90.00
_cell.angle_beta   90.00
_cell.angle_gamma   90.00
#
_symmetry.space_group_name_H-M   'P 1'
#
loop_
_entity.id
_entity.type
_entity.pdbx_description
1 polymer ?
#
loop_
_entity_poly.entity_id
_entity_poly.type
_entity_poly.pdbx_seq_one_letter_code
_entity_poly.pdbx_strand_id
1 'polypeptide(L)'
;MKKILISASIFALSLTANAQGQFISDTNYRNTVENIFKERVKTVGKTFYNTQKEKLTADEQEALKFLYAYMPLADVTDYPTSFFADNVRMAFKAREEMPWGKNVPELLFRHFVVPIRVNNEALDNARSVFYNELKDRIKGMSMMDAIIEVNHWCHEKVTYQPSDARTSAPLATLKTATGRCGEESTFAVAALRAVGIPARQVYTPRWAHTDDNHAWVEAWADGKWYFLGACEPEPVLNLGWFNAPASRAMLMHTRAFGDYNGPEEVMLRTSNFTEINLTSNYAPVASVDFYVKDSEGKPVENARVEFKIYNYAEFFTAVTKYTDAKGHTSLSAGIGDLVVWASKDGKYAYQKVSFGKEKEATLTLPGGALVGGYGIPAIPTPQTGSVAALSGGALVSSAPANSVGALPDCSVGALETSA
;
A
#
# COMPACT_ATOMS: atom_id res chain seq x y z
N MET A 1 -52.25 23.38 55.77
CA MET A 1 -51.35 24.13 54.87
C MET A 1 -49.92 23.69 55.18
N LYS A 2 -49.41 22.62 54.54
CA LYS A 2 -48.35 22.66 53.50
C LYS A 2 -47.32 23.80 53.70
N LYS A 3 -46.08 23.43 53.98
CA LYS A 3 -44.95 23.62 53.05
C LYS A 3 -43.81 22.64 53.38
N ILE A 4 -43.50 21.88 52.34
CA ILE A 4 -42.45 20.86 52.21
C ILE A 4 -41.17 21.57 51.81
N LEU A 5 -40.03 21.21 52.39
CA LEU A 5 -38.73 21.44 51.75
C LEU A 5 -37.88 20.17 51.88
N ILE A 6 -37.58 19.65 50.71
CA ILE A 6 -36.90 18.41 50.37
C ILE A 6 -35.40 18.61 50.58
N SER A 7 -34.77 17.75 51.38
CA SER A 7 -33.31 17.68 51.47
C SER A 7 -32.79 16.91 50.26
N ALA A 8 -31.90 17.56 49.50
CA ALA A 8 -31.40 17.10 48.21
C ALA A 8 -30.46 15.90 48.37
N SER A 9 -30.83 14.78 47.73
CA SER A 9 -29.92 13.68 47.45
C SER A 9 -28.84 14.15 46.47
N ILE A 10 -27.58 14.13 46.92
CA ILE A 10 -26.40 14.33 46.08
C ILE A 10 -26.30 13.11 45.15
N PHE A 11 -26.79 13.29 43.92
CA PHE A 11 -26.54 12.36 42.83
C PHE A 11 -25.10 12.60 42.38
N ALA A 12 -24.18 11.74 42.83
CA ALA A 12 -22.84 11.67 42.25
C ALA A 12 -23.01 11.18 40.80
N LEU A 13 -23.07 12.12 39.85
CA LEU A 13 -22.75 11.82 38.46
C LEU A 13 -21.27 11.45 38.41
N SER A 14 -20.96 10.17 38.55
CA SER A 14 -19.73 9.63 37.99
C SER A 14 -19.80 9.78 36.48
N LEU A 15 -19.31 10.92 35.99
CA LEU A 15 -18.82 11.04 34.63
C LEU A 15 -17.70 10.02 34.49
N THR A 16 -18.04 8.80 34.07
CA THR A 16 -17.06 7.94 33.41
C THR A 16 -16.72 8.65 32.11
N ALA A 17 -15.78 9.58 32.16
CA ALA A 17 -14.95 9.87 31.02
C ALA A 17 -14.34 8.52 30.63
N ASN A 18 -14.93 7.84 29.65
CA ASN A 18 -14.24 6.75 28.98
C ASN A 18 -12.89 7.34 28.58
N ALA A 19 -11.82 6.83 29.17
CA ALA A 19 -10.47 7.25 28.87
C ALA A 19 -10.29 7.15 27.35
N GLN A 20 -10.27 8.31 26.68
CA GLN A 20 -10.12 8.40 25.25
C GLN A 20 -8.67 8.03 24.93
N GLY A 21 -8.44 7.21 23.89
CA GLY A 21 -7.09 6.82 23.50
C GLY A 21 -6.29 8.01 22.97
N GLN A 22 -4.97 7.85 22.90
CA GLN A 22 -4.03 8.72 22.20
C GLN A 22 -3.53 8.10 20.89
N PHE A 23 -4.04 6.93 20.47
CA PHE A 23 -3.67 6.29 19.20
C PHE A 23 -3.90 7.17 17.96
N ILE A 24 -4.98 7.99 17.95
CA ILE A 24 -5.24 8.95 16.87
C ILE A 24 -5.30 10.37 17.43
N SER A 25 -4.18 11.09 17.49
CA SER A 25 -4.14 12.44 18.08
C SER A 25 -5.07 13.45 17.38
N ASP A 26 -5.20 13.39 16.06
CA ASP A 26 -6.13 14.26 15.31
C ASP A 26 -7.59 13.91 15.58
N THR A 27 -8.33 14.84 16.19
CA THR A 27 -9.73 14.64 16.58
C THR A 27 -10.68 14.54 15.38
N ASN A 28 -10.45 15.31 14.31
CA ASN A 28 -11.29 15.26 13.11
C ASN A 28 -11.12 13.92 12.40
N TYR A 29 -9.87 13.49 12.23
CA TYR A 29 -9.56 12.19 11.65
C TYR A 29 -10.15 11.06 12.49
N ARG A 30 -9.99 11.11 13.82
CA ARG A 30 -10.56 10.12 14.74
C ARG A 30 -12.08 10.02 14.61
N ASN A 31 -12.78 11.15 14.51
CA ASN A 31 -14.22 11.18 14.30
C ASN A 31 -14.63 10.57 12.96
N THR A 32 -13.86 10.82 11.90
CA THR A 32 -14.05 10.19 10.58
C THR A 32 -13.92 8.67 10.69
N VAL A 33 -12.86 8.17 11.33
CA VAL A 33 -12.66 6.73 11.56
C VAL A 33 -13.81 6.13 12.35
N GLU A 34 -14.25 6.78 13.44
CA GLU A 34 -15.37 6.31 14.26
C GLU A 34 -16.68 6.24 13.47
N ASN A 35 -16.95 7.22 12.60
CA ASN A 35 -18.15 7.24 11.76
C ASN A 35 -18.12 6.12 10.71
N ILE A 36 -16.99 5.93 10.03
CA ILE A 36 -16.82 4.83 9.05
C ILE A 36 -16.96 3.48 9.75
N PHE A 37 -16.34 3.31 10.93
CA PHE A 37 -16.48 2.12 11.76
C PHE A 37 -17.95 1.82 12.10
N LYS A 38 -18.71 2.83 12.56
CA LYS A 38 -20.13 2.67 12.90
C LYS A 38 -20.96 2.23 11.69
N GLU A 39 -20.77 2.85 10.54
CA GLU A 39 -21.49 2.45 9.32
C GLU A 39 -21.06 1.05 8.87
N ARG A 40 -19.76 0.70 8.96
CA ARG A 40 -19.29 -0.64 8.62
C ARG A 40 -19.93 -1.71 9.50
N VAL A 41 -19.91 -1.54 10.82
CA VAL A 41 -20.52 -2.49 11.78
C VAL A 41 -22.03 -2.59 11.61
N LYS A 42 -22.70 -1.49 11.24
CA LYS A 42 -24.13 -1.49 10.91
C LYS A 42 -24.41 -2.32 9.65
N THR A 43 -23.56 -2.23 8.64
CA THR A 43 -23.68 -3.01 7.39
C THR A 43 -23.42 -4.49 7.60
N VAL A 44 -22.33 -4.86 8.29
CA VAL A 44 -21.99 -6.29 8.49
C VAL A 44 -22.81 -6.95 9.60
N GLY A 45 -23.29 -6.18 10.57
CA GLY A 45 -23.96 -6.68 11.76
C GLY A 45 -23.06 -6.71 12.99
N LYS A 46 -23.64 -6.39 14.15
CA LYS A 46 -22.92 -6.24 15.43
C LYS A 46 -22.26 -7.53 15.92
N THR A 47 -22.66 -8.69 15.43
CA THR A 47 -22.09 -9.99 15.80
C THR A 47 -20.63 -10.13 15.35
N PHE A 48 -20.22 -9.42 14.30
CA PHE A 48 -18.85 -9.47 13.75
C PHE A 48 -17.87 -8.54 14.48
N TYR A 49 -18.36 -7.69 15.38
CA TYR A 49 -17.54 -6.87 16.27
C TYR A 49 -17.97 -7.10 17.73
N ASN A 50 -17.30 -8.05 18.39
CA ASN A 50 -17.58 -8.38 19.78
C ASN A 50 -16.31 -8.32 20.64
N THR A 51 -16.20 -7.24 21.43
CA THR A 51 -15.08 -7.03 22.35
C THR A 51 -15.42 -7.38 23.81
N GLN A 52 -16.56 -8.01 24.11
CA GLN A 52 -16.98 -8.28 25.50
C GLN A 52 -15.98 -9.15 26.27
N LYS A 53 -15.30 -10.07 25.57
CA LYS A 53 -14.28 -10.95 26.14
C LYS A 53 -12.87 -10.38 26.02
N GLU A 54 -12.72 -9.25 25.34
CA GLU A 54 -11.43 -8.64 25.06
C GLU A 54 -11.13 -7.57 26.12
N LYS A 55 -10.00 -7.74 26.81
CA LYS A 55 -9.43 -6.67 27.64
C LYS A 55 -8.55 -5.83 26.71
N LEU A 56 -9.05 -4.68 26.30
CA LEU A 56 -8.35 -3.74 25.42
C LEU A 56 -8.11 -2.44 26.19
N THR A 57 -6.91 -1.87 26.04
CA THR A 57 -6.66 -0.48 26.41
C THR A 57 -7.43 0.46 25.48
N ALA A 58 -7.52 1.74 25.86
CA ALA A 58 -8.17 2.75 25.01
C ALA A 58 -7.51 2.86 23.62
N ASP A 59 -6.18 2.78 23.56
CA ASP A 59 -5.42 2.84 22.30
C ASP A 59 -5.63 1.60 21.44
N GLU A 60 -5.62 0.41 22.05
CA GLU A 60 -5.91 -0.83 21.34
C GLU A 60 -7.34 -0.85 20.81
N GLN A 61 -8.30 -0.30 21.57
CA GLN A 61 -9.68 -0.18 21.11
C GLN A 61 -9.81 0.80 19.93
N GLU A 62 -9.12 1.94 19.96
CA GLU A 62 -9.08 2.87 18.82
C GLU A 62 -8.41 2.23 17.58
N ALA A 63 -7.32 1.49 17.76
CA ALA A 63 -6.64 0.79 16.67
C ALA A 63 -7.49 -0.35 16.08
N LEU A 64 -8.22 -1.10 16.92
CA LEU A 64 -9.14 -2.13 16.46
C LEU A 64 -10.28 -1.54 15.64
N LYS A 65 -10.86 -0.42 16.07
CA LYS A 65 -11.87 0.30 15.29
C LYS A 65 -11.32 0.81 13.96
N PHE A 66 -10.09 1.30 13.94
CA PHE A 66 -9.40 1.68 12.70
C PHE A 66 -9.30 0.51 11.73
N LEU A 67 -8.90 -0.69 12.19
CA LEU A 67 -8.89 -1.88 11.35
C LEU A 67 -10.29 -2.17 10.79
N TYR A 68 -11.32 -2.21 11.64
CA TYR A 68 -12.70 -2.48 11.20
C TYR A 68 -13.28 -1.41 10.27
N ALA A 69 -12.85 -0.15 10.40
CA ALA A 69 -13.28 0.91 9.49
C ALA A 69 -12.82 0.63 8.04
N TYR A 70 -11.64 0.06 7.87
CA TYR A 70 -10.95 0.04 6.57
C TYR A 70 -10.59 -1.35 6.04
N MET A 71 -10.68 -2.42 6.82
CA MET A 71 -10.41 -3.77 6.30
C MET A 71 -11.48 -4.24 5.29
N PRO A 72 -11.11 -5.10 4.33
CA PRO A 72 -12.05 -5.74 3.42
C PRO A 72 -13.22 -6.40 4.16
N LEU A 73 -14.41 -6.40 3.56
CA LEU A 73 -15.59 -7.05 4.16
C LEU A 73 -15.37 -8.54 4.42
N ALA A 74 -14.64 -9.23 3.53
CA ALA A 74 -14.28 -10.64 3.72
C ALA A 74 -13.49 -10.84 5.02
N ASP A 75 -12.53 -9.96 5.34
CA ASP A 75 -11.75 -10.07 6.59
C ASP A 75 -12.65 -9.93 7.82
N VAL A 76 -13.65 -9.03 7.76
CA VAL A 76 -14.63 -8.84 8.86
C VAL A 76 -15.45 -10.10 9.14
N THR A 77 -15.74 -10.89 8.11
CA THR A 77 -16.59 -12.09 8.23
C THR A 77 -15.80 -13.37 8.45
N ASP A 78 -14.58 -13.46 7.93
CA ASP A 78 -13.78 -14.68 7.92
C ASP A 78 -13.02 -14.91 9.23
N TYR A 79 -12.79 -13.84 10.02
CA TYR A 79 -11.99 -13.89 11.24
C TYR A 79 -12.74 -13.33 12.46
N PRO A 80 -12.58 -13.94 13.65
CA PRO A 80 -13.22 -13.44 14.87
C PRO A 80 -12.58 -12.12 15.34
N THR A 81 -13.33 -11.30 16.08
CA THR A 81 -12.81 -10.06 16.69
C THR A 81 -11.55 -10.28 17.53
N SER A 82 -11.44 -11.43 18.20
CA SER A 82 -10.26 -11.79 19.00
C SER A 82 -8.98 -11.89 18.16
N PHE A 83 -9.06 -12.34 16.90
CA PHE A 83 -7.91 -12.42 16.00
C PHE A 83 -7.33 -11.03 15.70
N PHE A 84 -8.19 -10.06 15.42
CA PHE A 84 -7.77 -8.68 15.20
C PHE A 84 -7.27 -8.03 16.49
N ALA A 85 -7.95 -8.27 17.61
CA ALA A 85 -7.53 -7.80 18.93
C ALA A 85 -6.12 -8.29 19.31
N ASP A 86 -5.82 -9.58 19.08
CA ASP A 86 -4.50 -10.16 19.34
C ASP A 86 -3.41 -9.54 18.46
N ASN A 87 -3.70 -9.29 17.18
CA ASN A 87 -2.76 -8.61 16.29
C ASN A 87 -2.52 -7.15 16.68
N VAL A 88 -3.54 -6.45 17.17
CA VAL A 88 -3.40 -5.10 17.72
C VAL A 88 -2.52 -5.12 18.97
N ARG A 89 -2.80 -6.00 19.94
CA ARG A 89 -1.95 -6.19 21.13
C ARG A 89 -0.50 -6.44 20.76
N MET A 90 -0.24 -7.30 19.79
CA MET A 90 1.12 -7.58 19.34
C MET A 90 1.82 -6.36 18.71
N ALA A 91 1.10 -5.52 17.95
CA ALA A 91 1.69 -4.28 17.43
C ALA A 91 2.05 -3.29 18.55
N PHE A 92 1.18 -3.13 19.56
CA PHE A 92 1.46 -2.27 20.71
C PHE A 92 2.58 -2.84 21.58
N LYS A 93 2.63 -4.16 21.77
CA LYS A 93 3.74 -4.84 22.45
C LYS A 93 5.08 -4.58 21.74
N ALA A 94 5.13 -4.73 20.42
CA ALA A 94 6.33 -4.42 19.66
C ALA A 94 6.71 -2.93 19.78
N ARG A 95 5.71 -2.03 19.77
CA ARG A 95 5.93 -0.59 19.99
C ARG A 95 6.49 -0.26 21.38
N GLU A 96 6.12 -1.02 22.40
CA GLU A 96 6.61 -0.84 23.77
C GLU A 96 8.01 -1.44 23.97
N GLU A 97 8.23 -2.66 23.50
CA GLU A 97 9.44 -3.43 23.79
C GLU A 97 10.62 -3.11 22.85
N MET A 98 10.36 -2.69 21.60
CA MET A 98 11.43 -2.44 20.63
C MET A 98 12.01 -1.02 20.78
N PRO A 99 13.34 -0.84 20.62
CA PRO A 99 14.00 0.43 20.90
C PRO A 99 13.54 1.60 20.02
N TRP A 100 13.06 1.32 18.81
CA TRP A 100 12.51 2.32 17.89
C TRP A 100 11.03 2.64 18.10
N GLY A 101 10.29 1.89 18.93
CA GLY A 101 8.83 2.00 18.99
C GLY A 101 8.31 3.39 19.40
N LYS A 102 9.10 4.15 20.18
CA LYS A 102 8.82 5.55 20.54
C LYS A 102 9.14 6.55 19.42
N ASN A 103 10.03 6.19 18.49
CA ASN A 103 10.49 7.05 17.41
C ASN A 103 9.58 6.94 16.17
N VAL A 104 8.82 5.84 16.05
CA VAL A 104 7.87 5.66 14.94
C VAL A 104 6.71 6.66 15.06
N PRO A 105 6.50 7.55 14.06
CA PRO A 105 5.40 8.49 14.05
C PRO A 105 4.03 7.79 14.05
N GLU A 106 3.04 8.41 14.71
CA GLU A 106 1.67 7.87 14.80
C GLU A 106 1.08 7.51 13.42
N LEU A 107 1.25 8.37 12.43
CA LEU A 107 0.81 8.14 11.05
C LEU A 107 1.40 6.83 10.49
N LEU A 108 2.71 6.62 10.64
CA LEU A 108 3.38 5.44 10.10
C LEU A 108 3.02 4.17 10.88
N PHE A 109 2.92 4.27 12.21
CA PHE A 109 2.47 3.16 13.05
C PHE A 109 1.06 2.71 12.66
N ARG A 110 0.12 3.66 12.50
CA ARG A 110 -1.28 3.38 12.14
C ARG A 110 -1.44 2.74 10.76
N HIS A 111 -0.69 3.20 9.75
CA HIS A 111 -0.90 2.77 8.36
C HIS A 111 0.07 1.68 7.88
N PHE A 112 1.22 1.49 8.54
CA PHE A 112 2.29 0.60 8.08
C PHE A 112 2.84 -0.33 9.15
N VAL A 113 2.26 -0.37 10.36
CA VAL A 113 2.55 -1.39 11.39
C VAL A 113 1.28 -2.08 11.85
N VAL A 114 0.26 -1.32 12.28
CA VAL A 114 -1.00 -1.89 12.79
C VAL A 114 -1.71 -2.81 11.78
N PRO A 115 -1.83 -2.47 10.47
CA PRO A 115 -2.50 -3.31 9.49
C PRO A 115 -1.84 -4.68 9.35
N ILE A 116 -2.68 -5.72 9.38
CA ILE A 116 -2.27 -7.12 9.26
C ILE A 116 -2.04 -7.44 7.79
N ARG A 117 -3.03 -7.10 6.96
CA ARG A 117 -3.01 -7.29 5.52
C ARG A 117 -1.87 -6.50 4.87
N VAL A 118 -1.22 -7.12 3.90
CA VAL A 118 -0.22 -6.51 3.03
C VAL A 118 -0.75 -6.45 1.60
N ASN A 119 -1.26 -7.56 1.08
CA ASN A 119 -1.73 -7.72 -0.29
C ASN A 119 -3.09 -8.47 -0.34
N ASN A 120 -3.22 -9.49 -1.20
CA ASN A 120 -4.41 -10.29 -1.42
C ASN A 120 -4.37 -11.65 -0.70
N GLU A 121 -3.48 -11.82 0.28
CA GLU A 121 -3.29 -13.07 1.02
C GLU A 121 -4.45 -13.40 1.97
N ALA A 122 -4.58 -14.67 2.35
CA ALA A 122 -5.33 -15.02 3.56
C ALA A 122 -4.57 -14.51 4.80
N LEU A 123 -5.28 -14.03 5.81
CA LEU A 123 -4.65 -13.62 7.07
C LEU A 123 -4.34 -14.83 7.96
N ASP A 124 -3.27 -14.73 8.73
CA ASP A 124 -2.85 -15.75 9.70
C ASP A 124 -2.20 -15.12 10.94
N ASN A 125 -1.70 -15.97 11.84
CA ASN A 125 -1.09 -15.54 13.11
C ASN A 125 0.41 -15.22 13.00
N ALA A 126 0.92 -14.90 11.80
CA ALA A 126 2.35 -14.65 11.57
C ALA A 126 2.97 -13.64 12.53
N ARG A 127 2.25 -12.56 12.85
CA ARG A 127 2.77 -11.47 13.70
C ARG A 127 3.32 -11.96 15.03
N SER A 128 2.61 -12.86 15.72
CA SER A 128 3.05 -13.36 17.02
C SER A 128 4.22 -14.33 16.91
N VAL A 129 4.20 -15.19 15.88
CA VAL A 129 5.28 -16.14 15.59
C VAL A 129 6.58 -15.39 15.26
N PHE A 130 6.51 -14.47 14.30
CA PHE A 130 7.67 -13.72 13.81
C PHE A 130 8.27 -12.83 14.90
N TYR A 131 7.44 -12.17 15.70
CA TYR A 131 7.92 -11.38 16.83
C TYR A 131 8.76 -12.22 17.81
N ASN A 132 8.30 -13.43 18.14
CA ASN A 132 9.03 -14.31 19.05
C ASN A 132 10.34 -14.84 18.47
N GLU A 133 10.40 -15.09 17.16
CA GLU A 133 11.66 -15.49 16.49
C GLU A 133 12.66 -14.34 16.34
N LEU A 134 12.17 -13.11 16.13
CA LEU A 134 13.01 -11.98 15.73
C LEU A 134 13.48 -11.11 16.91
N LYS A 135 12.68 -10.93 17.97
CA LYS A 135 12.95 -9.94 19.04
C LYS A 135 14.34 -10.10 19.68
N ASP A 136 14.80 -11.33 19.89
CA ASP A 136 16.07 -11.62 20.54
C ASP A 136 17.22 -11.61 19.52
N ARG A 137 16.93 -11.97 18.26
CA ARG A 137 17.89 -11.95 17.14
C ARG A 137 18.35 -10.54 16.80
N ILE A 138 17.44 -9.56 16.85
CA ILE A 138 17.73 -8.15 16.53
C ILE A 138 18.09 -7.30 17.77
N LYS A 139 18.30 -7.95 18.91
CA LYS A 139 18.51 -7.24 20.18
C LYS A 139 19.78 -6.40 20.16
N GLY A 140 19.65 -5.11 20.48
CA GLY A 140 20.77 -4.16 20.53
C GLY A 140 21.18 -3.60 19.18
N MET A 141 20.49 -3.97 18.09
CA MET A 141 20.72 -3.41 16.76
C MET A 141 20.09 -2.02 16.61
N SER A 142 20.64 -1.21 15.71
CA SER A 142 19.96 -0.02 15.21
C SER A 142 18.71 -0.41 14.41
N MET A 143 17.81 0.53 14.14
CA MET A 143 16.61 0.24 13.34
C MET A 143 16.99 -0.20 11.91
N MET A 144 18.02 0.40 11.31
CA MET A 144 18.52 0.00 9.99
C MET A 144 19.15 -1.39 10.00
N ASP A 145 20.01 -1.70 10.98
CA ASP A 145 20.63 -3.03 11.09
C ASP A 145 19.56 -4.11 11.35
N ALA A 146 18.53 -3.79 12.13
CA ALA A 146 17.41 -4.68 12.36
C ALA A 146 16.61 -4.96 11.07
N ILE A 147 16.43 -3.98 10.18
CA ILE A 147 15.79 -4.21 8.86
C ILE A 147 16.60 -5.23 8.05
N ILE A 148 17.92 -5.03 7.97
CA ILE A 148 18.83 -5.92 7.25
C ILE A 148 18.77 -7.33 7.86
N GLU A 149 18.89 -7.45 9.18
CA GLU A 149 18.87 -8.73 9.90
C GLU A 149 17.53 -9.47 9.75
N VAL A 150 16.40 -8.76 9.78
CA VAL A 150 15.08 -9.35 9.51
C VAL A 150 15.01 -9.90 8.09
N ASN A 151 15.58 -9.20 7.10
CA ASN A 151 15.59 -9.70 5.72
C ASN A 151 16.53 -10.91 5.55
N HIS A 152 17.65 -10.95 6.28
CA HIS A 152 18.48 -12.16 6.38
C HIS A 152 17.69 -13.34 6.97
N TRP A 153 16.94 -13.13 8.05
CA TRP A 153 16.03 -14.15 8.59
C TRP A 153 15.01 -14.56 7.53
N CYS A 154 14.43 -13.64 6.76
CA CYS A 154 13.48 -13.98 5.70
C CYS A 154 14.10 -14.89 4.63
N HIS A 155 15.31 -14.57 4.18
CA HIS A 155 16.07 -15.37 3.23
C HIS A 155 16.34 -16.80 3.73
N GLU A 156 16.59 -16.98 5.03
CA GLU A 156 16.76 -18.31 5.63
C GLU A 156 15.48 -19.16 5.59
N LYS A 157 14.31 -18.55 5.43
CA LYS A 157 13.01 -19.22 5.50
C LYS A 157 12.35 -19.46 4.15
N VAL A 158 12.53 -18.55 3.19
CA VAL A 158 11.78 -18.52 1.94
C VAL A 158 12.73 -18.27 0.78
N THR A 159 12.58 -19.06 -0.28
CA THR A 159 13.29 -18.87 -1.55
C THR A 159 12.32 -18.64 -2.71
N TYR A 160 12.81 -18.00 -3.76
CA TYR A 160 12.00 -17.66 -4.91
C TYR A 160 11.52 -18.91 -5.65
N GLN A 161 10.20 -19.02 -5.86
CA GLN A 161 9.60 -19.97 -6.78
C GLN A 161 8.38 -19.34 -7.46
N PRO A 162 8.29 -19.40 -8.81
CA PRO A 162 7.11 -18.96 -9.54
C PRO A 162 5.82 -19.67 -9.08
N SER A 163 4.73 -18.92 -8.97
CA SER A 163 3.40 -19.41 -8.57
C SER A 163 2.28 -18.66 -9.31
N ASP A 164 1.02 -18.90 -8.95
CA ASP A 164 -0.12 -18.13 -9.47
C ASP A 164 -0.26 -16.74 -8.80
N ALA A 165 -1.19 -15.91 -9.32
CA ALA A 165 -1.35 -14.52 -8.89
C ALA A 165 -1.91 -14.34 -7.46
N ARG A 166 -2.36 -15.41 -6.79
CA ARG A 166 -2.76 -15.33 -5.38
C ARG A 166 -1.50 -15.29 -4.52
N THR A 167 -1.50 -14.45 -3.50
CA THR A 167 -0.38 -14.38 -2.56
C THR A 167 -0.66 -15.31 -1.39
N SER A 168 0.28 -16.20 -1.09
CA SER A 168 0.19 -17.07 0.10
C SER A 168 0.32 -16.26 1.40
N ALA A 169 -0.37 -16.71 2.46
CA ALA A 169 -0.24 -16.14 3.80
C ALA A 169 1.21 -16.30 4.33
N PRO A 170 1.72 -15.43 5.22
CA PRO A 170 3.12 -15.51 5.64
C PRO A 170 3.50 -16.84 6.32
N LEU A 171 2.66 -17.43 7.17
CA LEU A 171 2.93 -18.76 7.75
C LEU A 171 2.77 -19.89 6.74
N ALA A 172 1.89 -19.73 5.75
CA ALA A 172 1.80 -20.69 4.64
C ALA A 172 3.10 -20.67 3.82
N THR A 173 3.61 -19.47 3.52
CA THR A 173 4.88 -19.25 2.82
C THR A 173 6.07 -19.81 3.62
N LEU A 174 6.08 -19.61 4.95
CA LEU A 174 7.06 -20.23 5.84
C LEU A 174 7.04 -21.76 5.77
N LYS A 175 5.85 -22.36 5.67
CA LYS A 175 5.68 -23.82 5.64
C LYS A 175 6.08 -24.43 4.30
N THR A 176 5.83 -23.74 3.19
CA THR A 176 6.25 -24.17 1.85
C THR A 176 7.71 -23.85 1.57
N ALA A 177 8.27 -22.86 2.28
CA ALA A 177 9.61 -22.31 2.08
C ALA A 177 9.84 -21.72 0.67
N THR A 178 8.77 -21.45 -0.06
CA THR A 178 8.82 -20.99 -1.45
C THR A 178 7.74 -19.96 -1.73
N GLY A 179 8.05 -18.92 -2.51
CA GLY A 179 7.09 -17.91 -2.95
C GLY A 179 7.62 -17.06 -4.11
N ARG A 180 6.73 -16.41 -4.88
CA ARG A 180 7.16 -15.41 -5.88
C ARG A 180 7.37 -14.05 -5.21
N CYS A 181 7.65 -13.04 -6.03
CA CYS A 181 7.88 -11.67 -5.60
C CYS A 181 6.80 -11.13 -4.64
N GLY A 182 5.53 -11.51 -4.84
CA GLY A 182 4.41 -11.13 -3.98
C GLY A 182 4.44 -11.78 -2.60
N GLU A 183 4.65 -13.09 -2.52
CA GLU A 183 4.78 -13.84 -1.26
C GLU A 183 5.98 -13.36 -0.46
N GLU A 184 7.15 -13.25 -1.09
CA GLU A 184 8.38 -12.84 -0.40
C GLU A 184 8.23 -11.43 0.19
N SER A 185 7.69 -10.48 -0.58
CA SER A 185 7.47 -9.12 -0.08
C SER A 185 6.34 -9.03 0.96
N THR A 186 5.27 -9.82 0.83
CA THR A 186 4.25 -9.95 1.89
C THR A 186 4.85 -10.53 3.18
N PHE A 187 5.70 -11.55 3.05
CA PHE A 187 6.38 -12.21 4.16
C PHE A 187 7.34 -11.26 4.88
N ALA A 188 8.20 -10.57 4.14
CA ALA A 188 9.15 -9.60 4.68
C ALA A 188 8.46 -8.40 5.33
N VAL A 189 7.39 -7.85 4.73
CA VAL A 189 6.58 -6.79 5.38
C VAL A 189 5.95 -7.31 6.68
N ALA A 190 5.40 -8.51 6.69
CA ALA A 190 4.82 -9.09 7.91
C ALA A 190 5.88 -9.28 9.02
N ALA A 191 7.10 -9.70 8.66
CA ALA A 191 8.22 -9.85 9.59
C ALA A 191 8.68 -8.52 10.18
N LEU A 192 8.87 -7.50 9.34
CA LEU A 192 9.25 -6.15 9.78
C LEU A 192 8.17 -5.52 10.68
N ARG A 193 6.90 -5.63 10.28
CA ARG A 193 5.77 -5.12 11.08
C ARG A 193 5.63 -5.86 12.41
N ALA A 194 5.97 -7.15 12.46
CA ALA A 194 5.92 -7.92 13.70
C ALA A 194 6.83 -7.33 14.78
N VAL A 195 7.98 -6.76 14.40
CA VAL A 195 8.92 -6.08 15.30
C VAL A 195 8.74 -4.56 15.30
N GLY A 196 7.56 -4.06 14.91
CA GLY A 196 7.20 -2.64 15.05
C GLY A 196 7.89 -1.69 14.07
N ILE A 197 8.53 -2.20 13.01
CA ILE A 197 9.14 -1.40 11.95
C ILE A 197 8.06 -1.09 10.90
N PRO A 198 7.78 0.19 10.57
CA PRO A 198 6.86 0.52 9.49
C PRO A 198 7.39 -0.02 8.16
N ALA A 199 6.60 -0.86 7.50
CA ALA A 199 6.97 -1.47 6.24
C ALA A 199 5.79 -1.53 5.27
N ARG A 200 6.08 -1.46 3.98
CA ARG A 200 5.08 -1.51 2.90
C ARG A 200 5.62 -2.29 1.70
N GLN A 201 4.74 -3.04 1.05
CA GLN A 201 5.04 -3.69 -0.22
C GLN A 201 4.96 -2.62 -1.31
N VAL A 202 6.01 -2.48 -2.09
CA VAL A 202 6.06 -1.61 -3.26
C VAL A 202 5.90 -2.46 -4.49
N TYR A 203 5.14 -1.95 -5.45
CA TYR A 203 4.80 -2.66 -6.66
C TYR A 203 5.03 -1.80 -7.89
N THR A 204 5.60 -2.39 -8.93
CA THR A 204 5.46 -1.88 -10.29
C THR A 204 4.48 -2.78 -11.05
N PRO A 205 3.35 -2.24 -11.56
CA PRO A 205 2.31 -3.07 -12.15
C PRO A 205 2.78 -3.82 -13.39
N ARG A 206 3.63 -3.15 -14.20
CA ARG A 206 4.35 -3.68 -15.35
C ARG A 206 5.58 -2.84 -15.61
N TRP A 207 6.65 -3.46 -16.07
CA TRP A 207 7.78 -2.71 -16.63
C TRP A 207 7.40 -2.12 -18.00
N ALA A 208 7.90 -0.93 -18.31
CA ALA A 208 7.69 -0.33 -19.63
C ALA A 208 8.70 -0.78 -20.70
N HIS A 209 9.72 -1.54 -20.29
CA HIS A 209 10.88 -1.87 -21.11
C HIS A 209 11.16 -3.38 -21.24
N THR A 210 10.38 -4.22 -20.57
CA THR A 210 10.43 -5.68 -20.68
C THR A 210 9.10 -6.28 -20.19
N ASP A 211 8.74 -7.46 -20.67
CA ASP A 211 7.57 -8.17 -20.16
C ASP A 211 7.87 -8.71 -18.77
N ASP A 212 7.21 -8.15 -17.75
CA ASP A 212 7.16 -8.61 -16.37
C ASP A 212 6.50 -7.54 -15.47
N ASN A 213 6.39 -7.86 -14.18
CA ASN A 213 6.21 -6.90 -13.10
C ASN A 213 7.20 -7.20 -11.96
N HIS A 214 7.09 -6.47 -10.85
CA HIS A 214 7.88 -6.81 -9.67
C HIS A 214 7.29 -6.21 -8.38
N ALA A 215 7.52 -6.90 -7.27
CA ALA A 215 7.17 -6.47 -5.92
C ALA A 215 8.40 -6.56 -5.02
N TRP A 216 8.60 -5.55 -4.18
CA TRP A 216 9.67 -5.50 -3.18
C TRP A 216 9.17 -4.77 -1.92
N VAL A 217 10.07 -4.42 -1.00
CA VAL A 217 9.70 -3.80 0.28
C VAL A 217 10.33 -2.42 0.42
N GLU A 218 9.58 -1.51 1.03
CA GLU A 218 10.14 -0.33 1.70
C GLU A 218 9.93 -0.45 3.21
N ALA A 219 10.96 -0.13 3.98
CA ALA A 219 10.97 -0.08 5.43
C ALA A 219 11.43 1.30 5.90
N TRP A 220 10.79 1.84 6.93
CA TRP A 220 11.12 3.15 7.49
C TRP A 220 12.11 3.00 8.63
N ALA A 221 13.19 3.78 8.60
CA ALA A 221 14.13 3.93 9.70
C ALA A 221 14.52 5.39 9.88
N ASP A 222 14.45 5.87 11.12
CA ASP A 222 15.03 7.15 11.55
C ASP A 222 14.73 8.35 10.64
N GLY A 223 13.46 8.49 10.22
CA GLY A 223 12.99 9.62 9.41
C GLY A 223 12.93 9.38 7.91
N LYS A 224 13.39 8.22 7.43
CA LYS A 224 13.49 7.94 5.98
C LYS A 224 12.98 6.55 5.61
N TRP A 225 12.34 6.45 4.44
CA TRP A 225 12.04 5.18 3.78
C TRP A 225 13.26 4.66 3.02
N TYR A 226 13.53 3.37 3.18
CA TYR A 226 14.56 2.63 2.48
C TYR A 226 13.93 1.44 1.77
N PHE A 227 14.40 1.11 0.57
CA PHE A 227 13.95 -0.10 -0.13
C PHE A 227 14.94 -1.25 0.05
N LEU A 228 14.42 -2.47 -0.10
CA LEU A 228 15.18 -3.71 -0.08
C LEU A 228 14.46 -4.78 -0.91
N GLY A 229 15.22 -5.70 -1.50
CA GLY A 229 14.67 -6.94 -2.04
C GLY A 229 14.12 -7.82 -0.92
N ALA A 230 13.00 -8.49 -1.18
CA ALA A 230 12.33 -9.31 -0.17
C ALA A 230 12.91 -10.71 -0.16
N CYS A 231 13.39 -11.19 1.00
CA CYS A 231 14.13 -12.46 1.10
C CYS A 231 15.44 -12.46 0.27
N GLU A 232 15.92 -11.28 -0.13
CA GLU A 232 17.13 -11.05 -0.91
C GLU A 232 18.13 -10.25 -0.05
N PRO A 233 19.06 -10.91 0.65
CA PRO A 233 19.86 -10.27 1.70
C PRO A 233 21.04 -9.49 1.10
N GLU A 234 20.78 -8.25 0.69
CA GLU A 234 21.82 -7.28 0.37
C GLU A 234 22.46 -6.73 1.67
N PRO A 235 23.78 -6.45 1.68
CA PRO A 235 24.49 -6.01 2.89
C PRO A 235 24.15 -4.57 3.30
N VAL A 236 23.42 -3.83 2.46
CA VAL A 236 23.02 -2.44 2.68
C VAL A 236 21.61 -2.21 2.15
N LEU A 237 20.91 -1.23 2.73
CA LEU A 237 19.62 -0.78 2.23
C LEU A 237 19.75 0.06 0.95
N ASN A 238 18.65 0.19 0.20
CA ASN A 238 18.58 0.80 -1.13
C ASN A 238 19.45 0.09 -2.18
N LEU A 239 19.58 -1.22 -2.04
CA LEU A 239 20.23 -2.09 -3.01
C LEU A 239 19.32 -3.29 -3.29
N GLY A 240 19.24 -3.64 -4.57
CA GLY A 240 18.56 -4.81 -5.09
C GLY A 240 18.91 -4.97 -6.57
N TRP A 241 18.72 -6.17 -7.10
CA TRP A 241 18.97 -6.43 -8.52
C TRP A 241 18.06 -5.57 -9.44
N PHE A 242 16.91 -5.13 -8.90
CA PHE A 242 15.92 -4.33 -9.61
C PHE A 242 16.22 -2.81 -9.63
N ASN A 243 17.33 -2.32 -9.05
CA ASN A 243 17.64 -0.88 -9.07
C ASN A 243 17.62 -0.28 -10.50
N ALA A 244 18.25 -0.98 -11.45
CA ALA A 244 18.31 -0.54 -12.85
C ALA A 244 16.93 -0.56 -13.54
N PRO A 245 16.13 -1.65 -13.52
CA PRO A 245 14.79 -1.61 -14.10
C PRO A 245 13.85 -0.61 -13.39
N ALA A 246 13.90 -0.49 -12.07
CA ALA A 246 13.11 0.49 -11.30
C ALA A 246 13.36 1.94 -11.73
N SER A 247 14.60 2.29 -12.07
CA SER A 247 14.96 3.63 -12.56
C SER A 247 14.29 4.04 -13.89
N ARG A 248 13.70 3.08 -14.61
CA ARG A 248 13.03 3.28 -15.91
C ARG A 248 11.55 2.94 -15.89
N ALA A 249 11.00 2.63 -14.72
CA ALA A 249 9.61 2.27 -14.59
C ALA A 249 8.71 3.50 -14.66
N MET A 250 7.51 3.32 -15.22
CA MET A 250 6.54 4.40 -15.33
C MET A 250 5.78 4.62 -14.03
N LEU A 251 5.61 3.57 -13.23
CA LEU A 251 4.87 3.67 -11.97
C LEU A 251 5.38 2.66 -10.93
N MET A 252 5.60 3.18 -9.71
CA MET A 252 5.82 2.40 -8.50
C MET A 252 4.86 2.92 -7.44
N HIS A 253 4.13 2.01 -6.80
CA HIS A 253 3.07 2.39 -5.88
C HIS A 253 2.91 1.39 -4.75
N THR A 254 2.12 1.79 -3.76
CA THR A 254 1.71 0.93 -2.65
C THR A 254 0.31 1.29 -2.20
N ARG A 255 -0.32 0.38 -1.46
CA ARG A 255 -1.59 0.60 -0.79
C ARG A 255 -1.34 0.88 0.69
N ALA A 256 -1.65 2.10 1.12
CA ALA A 256 -1.70 2.45 2.54
C ALA A 256 -3.11 2.17 3.06
N PHE A 257 -3.28 1.15 3.90
CA PHE A 257 -4.59 0.79 4.45
C PHE A 257 -5.18 1.94 5.27
N GLY A 258 -6.44 2.26 5.02
CA GLY A 258 -7.14 3.40 5.59
C GLY A 258 -7.04 4.70 4.81
N ASP A 259 -7.61 5.75 5.42
CA ASP A 259 -7.63 7.11 4.88
C ASP A 259 -6.27 7.78 5.14
N TYR A 260 -5.27 7.48 4.31
CA TYR A 260 -3.90 7.94 4.51
C TYR A 260 -3.71 9.36 4.01
N ASN A 261 -3.14 10.22 4.86
CA ASN A 261 -2.91 11.65 4.62
C ASN A 261 -1.42 12.00 4.78
N GLY A 262 -0.55 11.17 4.19
CA GLY A 262 0.88 11.46 4.12
C GLY A 262 1.28 12.39 2.97
N PRO A 263 2.58 12.67 2.82
CA PRO A 263 3.10 13.61 1.84
C PRO A 263 3.10 13.09 0.39
N GLU A 264 2.97 11.78 0.18
CA GLU A 264 3.01 11.19 -1.15
C GLU A 264 1.78 11.55 -2.01
N GLU A 265 1.96 11.62 -3.34
CA GLU A 265 0.85 11.83 -4.26
C GLU A 265 -0.18 10.70 -4.14
N VAL A 266 -1.43 11.06 -3.87
CA VAL A 266 -2.55 10.12 -3.85
C VAL A 266 -3.02 9.88 -5.28
N MET A 267 -2.94 8.63 -5.72
CA MET A 267 -3.42 8.22 -7.04
C MET A 267 -4.89 7.83 -7.02
N LEU A 268 -5.28 7.07 -6.01
CA LEU A 268 -6.64 6.58 -5.82
C LEU A 268 -6.97 6.50 -4.34
N ARG A 269 -8.19 6.86 -3.99
CA ARG A 269 -8.72 6.70 -2.63
C ARG A 269 -9.94 5.81 -2.68
N THR A 270 -9.93 4.75 -1.87
CA THR A 270 -11.02 3.78 -1.78
C THR A 270 -11.62 3.78 -0.37
N SER A 271 -12.66 2.98 -0.15
CA SER A 271 -13.21 2.78 1.19
C SER A 271 -12.31 1.96 2.13
N ASN A 272 -11.25 1.33 1.60
CA ASN A 272 -10.39 0.41 2.35
C ASN A 272 -8.95 0.91 2.47
N PHE A 273 -8.44 1.57 1.44
CA PHE A 273 -7.05 2.01 1.37
C PHE A 273 -6.90 3.25 0.49
N THR A 274 -5.78 3.92 0.68
CA THR A 274 -5.29 4.98 -0.19
C THR A 274 -4.10 4.46 -0.97
N GLU A 275 -4.15 4.57 -2.28
CA GLU A 275 -3.04 4.20 -3.16
C GLU A 275 -2.15 5.42 -3.42
N ILE A 276 -0.87 5.27 -3.13
CA ILE A 276 0.10 6.36 -3.16
C ILE A 276 1.24 6.08 -4.14
N ASN A 277 1.67 7.14 -4.81
CA ASN A 277 2.74 7.09 -5.80
C ASN A 277 4.11 7.20 -5.13
N LEU A 278 4.97 6.22 -5.39
CA LEU A 278 6.33 6.12 -4.85
C LEU A 278 7.40 6.27 -5.93
N THR A 279 7.01 6.55 -7.17
CA THR A 279 7.90 6.52 -8.33
C THR A 279 9.14 7.42 -8.16
N SER A 280 8.97 8.57 -7.52
CA SER A 280 10.05 9.54 -7.26
C SER A 280 11.17 9.02 -6.34
N ASN A 281 10.93 7.96 -5.57
CA ASN A 281 11.97 7.31 -4.76
C ASN A 281 13.01 6.56 -5.61
N TYR A 282 12.65 6.21 -6.85
CA TYR A 282 13.43 5.30 -7.70
C TYR A 282 13.80 5.90 -9.06
N ALA A 283 13.00 6.83 -9.58
CA ALA A 283 13.18 7.38 -10.91
C ALA A 283 12.84 8.88 -10.96
N PRO A 284 13.45 9.65 -11.88
CA PRO A 284 12.95 10.97 -12.21
C PRO A 284 11.49 10.90 -12.67
N VAL A 285 10.66 11.80 -12.14
CA VAL A 285 9.24 11.88 -12.46
C VAL A 285 8.90 13.18 -13.16
N ALA A 286 7.84 13.15 -13.97
CA ALA A 286 7.19 14.33 -14.50
C ALA A 286 5.68 14.23 -14.26
N SER A 287 5.03 15.39 -14.10
CA SER A 287 3.58 15.48 -13.96
C SER A 287 2.96 15.98 -15.26
N VAL A 288 1.81 15.41 -15.62
CA VAL A 288 1.00 15.84 -16.77
C VAL A 288 -0.44 16.08 -16.32
N ASP A 289 -1.01 17.19 -16.76
CA ASP A 289 -2.43 17.51 -16.61
C ASP A 289 -3.24 16.97 -17.78
N PHE A 290 -4.33 16.27 -17.49
CA PHE A 290 -5.20 15.63 -18.48
C PHE A 290 -6.57 16.27 -18.47
N TYR A 291 -7.08 16.62 -19.65
CA TYR A 291 -8.41 17.18 -19.83
C TYR A 291 -9.24 16.30 -20.75
N VAL A 292 -10.41 15.86 -20.29
CA VAL A 292 -11.38 15.12 -21.11
C VAL A 292 -12.49 16.07 -21.53
N LYS A 293 -12.72 16.16 -22.83
CA LYS A 293 -13.76 17.00 -23.44
C LYS A 293 -14.68 16.17 -24.32
N ASP A 294 -15.93 16.61 -24.48
CA ASP A 294 -16.83 16.03 -25.48
C ASP A 294 -16.56 16.62 -26.88
N SER A 295 -17.32 16.18 -27.88
CA SER A 295 -17.21 16.64 -29.26
C SER A 295 -17.54 18.12 -29.46
N GLU A 296 -18.17 18.77 -28.48
CA GLU A 296 -18.46 20.22 -28.47
C GLU A 296 -17.39 21.01 -27.71
N GLY A 297 -16.36 20.34 -27.19
CA GLY A 297 -15.28 20.95 -26.41
C GLY A 297 -15.64 21.22 -24.95
N LYS A 298 -16.79 20.74 -24.45
CA LYS A 298 -17.20 20.91 -23.05
C LYS A 298 -16.47 19.90 -22.16
N PRO A 299 -16.11 20.27 -20.92
CA PRO A 299 -15.48 19.35 -19.98
C PRO A 299 -16.39 18.18 -19.64
N VAL A 300 -15.81 16.98 -19.54
CA VAL A 300 -16.55 15.77 -19.16
C VAL A 300 -16.18 15.39 -17.73
N GLU A 301 -17.11 15.60 -16.81
CA GLU A 301 -16.97 15.20 -15.41
C GLU A 301 -17.04 13.68 -15.24
N ASN A 302 -16.23 13.16 -14.32
CA ASN A 302 -16.21 11.75 -13.94
C ASN A 302 -16.04 10.81 -15.16
N ALA A 303 -15.21 11.21 -16.13
CA ALA A 303 -14.69 10.35 -17.18
C ALA A 303 -13.59 9.46 -16.60
N ARG A 304 -13.60 8.17 -16.94
CA ARG A 304 -12.56 7.22 -16.53
C ARG A 304 -11.33 7.44 -17.42
N VAL A 305 -10.19 7.76 -16.82
CA VAL A 305 -8.90 7.95 -17.49
C VAL A 305 -7.95 6.85 -17.04
N GLU A 306 -7.59 5.97 -17.97
CA GLU A 306 -6.68 4.85 -17.73
C GLU A 306 -5.31 5.13 -18.34
N PHE A 307 -4.28 4.86 -17.58
CA PHE A 307 -2.89 5.06 -17.95
C PHE A 307 -2.26 3.70 -18.20
N LYS A 308 -1.94 3.40 -19.47
CA LYS A 308 -1.65 2.05 -19.92
C LYS A 308 -0.19 1.88 -20.34
N ILE A 309 0.41 0.76 -19.93
CA ILE A 309 1.76 0.31 -20.27
C ILE A 309 1.64 -0.83 -21.28
N TYR A 310 2.44 -0.81 -22.34
CA TYR A 310 2.54 -1.93 -23.26
C TYR A 310 3.42 -3.04 -22.65
N ASN A 311 2.86 -4.20 -22.41
CA ASN A 311 3.52 -5.35 -21.78
C ASN A 311 2.74 -6.64 -22.11
N TYR A 312 3.40 -7.78 -22.29
CA TYR A 312 2.76 -9.07 -22.69
C TYR A 312 1.83 -8.93 -23.91
N ALA A 313 2.22 -8.11 -24.89
CA ALA A 313 1.41 -7.79 -26.08
C ALA A 313 0.03 -7.18 -25.78
N GLU A 314 -0.18 -6.61 -24.60
CA GLU A 314 -1.38 -5.87 -24.20
C GLU A 314 -1.06 -4.45 -23.71
N PHE A 315 -2.09 -3.60 -23.67
CA PHE A 315 -2.02 -2.29 -23.00
C PHE A 315 -2.62 -2.42 -21.59
N PHE A 316 -1.78 -2.83 -20.65
CA PHE A 316 -2.16 -3.04 -19.25
C PHE A 316 -2.45 -1.71 -18.55
N THR A 317 -3.60 -1.59 -17.88
CA THR A 317 -3.93 -0.41 -17.07
C THR A 317 -3.08 -0.37 -15.79
N ALA A 318 -2.07 0.51 -15.76
CA ALA A 318 -1.22 0.73 -14.60
C ALA A 318 -1.93 1.54 -13.51
N VAL A 319 -2.73 2.55 -13.91
CA VAL A 319 -3.53 3.35 -12.98
C VAL A 319 -4.83 3.81 -13.63
N THR A 320 -5.88 3.95 -12.83
CA THR A 320 -7.16 4.54 -13.25
C THR A 320 -7.46 5.77 -12.40
N LYS A 321 -7.76 6.89 -13.05
CA LYS A 321 -8.22 8.12 -12.42
C LYS A 321 -9.55 8.56 -13.01
N TYR A 322 -10.18 9.53 -12.37
CA TYR A 322 -11.44 10.12 -12.81
C TYR A 322 -11.28 11.64 -12.91
N THR A 323 -11.94 12.23 -13.88
CA THR A 323 -11.95 13.68 -14.05
C THR A 323 -12.88 14.38 -13.08
N ASP A 324 -12.50 15.58 -12.66
CA ASP A 324 -13.34 16.48 -11.87
C ASP A 324 -14.41 17.20 -12.73
N ALA A 325 -15.15 18.14 -12.12
CA ALA A 325 -16.18 18.95 -12.81
C ALA A 325 -15.64 19.81 -13.97
N LYS A 326 -14.32 20.03 -14.05
CA LYS A 326 -13.64 20.73 -15.15
C LYS A 326 -13.10 19.76 -16.20
N GLY A 327 -13.44 18.49 -16.11
CA GLY A 327 -12.90 17.45 -16.98
C GLY A 327 -11.42 17.19 -16.74
N HIS A 328 -10.88 17.58 -15.58
CA HIS A 328 -9.44 17.54 -15.28
C HIS A 328 -9.07 16.36 -14.38
N THR A 329 -7.92 15.75 -14.66
CA THR A 329 -7.18 14.89 -13.73
C THR A 329 -5.69 15.02 -13.98
N SER A 330 -4.83 14.61 -13.06
CA SER A 330 -3.37 14.67 -13.25
C SER A 330 -2.69 13.39 -12.77
N LEU A 331 -1.50 13.12 -13.28
CA LEU A 331 -0.67 12.01 -12.83
C LEU A 331 0.79 12.41 -12.86
N SER A 332 1.56 12.06 -11.83
CA SER A 332 3.02 11.98 -11.95
C SER A 332 3.47 10.57 -12.28
N ALA A 333 4.39 10.41 -13.23
CA ALA A 333 4.92 9.12 -13.63
C ALA A 333 6.41 9.26 -13.97
N GLY A 334 7.09 8.12 -14.14
CA GLY A 334 8.46 8.09 -14.66
C GLY A 334 8.56 8.76 -16.02
N ILE A 335 9.73 9.30 -16.37
CA ILE A 335 9.94 9.92 -17.68
C ILE A 335 9.82 8.85 -18.78
N GLY A 336 8.85 9.01 -19.67
CA GLY A 336 8.54 8.03 -20.70
C GLY A 336 7.17 8.18 -21.35
N ASP A 337 6.77 7.17 -22.13
CA ASP A 337 5.52 7.20 -22.88
C ASP A 337 4.49 6.27 -22.22
N LEU A 338 3.26 6.76 -22.05
CA LEU A 338 2.09 5.95 -21.71
C LEU A 338 1.02 6.09 -22.80
N VAL A 339 0.19 5.05 -22.97
CA VAL A 339 -1.07 5.20 -23.69
C VAL A 339 -2.14 5.61 -22.71
N VAL A 340 -2.73 6.78 -22.91
CA VAL A 340 -3.79 7.32 -22.07
C VAL A 340 -5.13 7.08 -22.76
N TRP A 341 -6.06 6.46 -22.04
CA TRP A 341 -7.38 6.10 -22.55
C TRP A 341 -8.46 6.75 -21.68
N ALA A 342 -9.27 7.62 -22.27
CA ALA A 342 -10.41 8.24 -21.60
C ALA A 342 -11.71 7.60 -22.09
N SER A 343 -12.63 7.30 -21.18
CA SER A 343 -13.96 6.77 -21.53
C SER A 343 -15.07 7.27 -20.62
N LYS A 344 -16.26 7.43 -21.20
CA LYS A 344 -17.51 7.80 -20.51
C LYS A 344 -18.71 7.37 -21.35
N ASP A 345 -19.69 6.73 -20.73
CA ASP A 345 -20.98 6.37 -21.35
C ASP A 345 -20.86 5.67 -22.72
N GLY A 346 -19.94 4.70 -22.81
CA GLY A 346 -19.68 3.93 -24.04
C GLY A 346 -18.84 4.63 -25.10
N LYS A 347 -18.44 5.89 -24.90
CA LYS A 347 -17.52 6.64 -25.75
C LYS A 347 -16.11 6.57 -25.20
N TYR A 348 -15.11 6.58 -26.08
CA TYR A 348 -13.71 6.63 -25.68
C TYR A 348 -12.83 7.39 -26.66
N ALA A 349 -11.69 7.84 -26.17
CA ALA A 349 -10.56 8.35 -26.94
C ALA A 349 -9.27 7.87 -26.29
N TYR A 350 -8.21 7.72 -27.08
CA TYR A 350 -6.90 7.38 -26.56
C TYR A 350 -5.81 8.08 -27.34
N GLN A 351 -4.67 8.31 -26.69
CA GLN A 351 -3.46 8.83 -27.34
C GLN A 351 -2.21 8.43 -26.55
N LYS A 352 -1.06 8.45 -27.22
CA LYS A 352 0.22 8.36 -26.55
C LYS A 352 0.54 9.72 -25.89
N VAL A 353 1.05 9.71 -24.67
CA VAL A 353 1.49 10.91 -23.95
C VAL A 353 2.90 10.69 -23.41
N SER A 354 3.79 11.63 -23.69
CA SER A 354 5.20 11.60 -23.28
C SER A 354 5.45 12.41 -22.00
N PHE A 355 5.52 11.73 -20.86
CA PHE A 355 5.91 12.30 -19.57
C PHE A 355 7.33 12.86 -19.63
N GLY A 356 7.49 14.11 -19.19
CA GLY A 356 8.75 14.86 -19.26
C GLY A 356 8.94 15.67 -20.55
N LYS A 357 8.06 15.50 -21.54
CA LYS A 357 8.01 16.33 -22.75
C LYS A 357 6.72 17.14 -22.83
N GLU A 358 5.60 16.50 -22.53
CA GLU A 358 4.29 17.13 -22.44
C GLU A 358 4.02 17.57 -20.99
N LYS A 359 3.32 18.69 -20.84
CA LYS A 359 2.83 19.18 -19.54
C LYS A 359 1.32 19.03 -19.39
N GLU A 360 0.62 19.01 -20.51
CA GLU A 360 -0.82 18.85 -20.57
C GLU A 360 -1.20 18.02 -21.80
N ALA A 361 -2.32 17.31 -21.70
CA ALA A 361 -2.90 16.48 -22.75
C ALA A 361 -4.43 16.59 -22.74
N THR A 362 -5.05 16.77 -23.91
CA THR A 362 -6.51 16.78 -24.03
C THR A 362 -7.00 15.57 -24.83
N LEU A 363 -7.93 14.81 -24.26
CA LEU A 363 -8.63 13.72 -24.94
C LEU A 363 -10.07 14.14 -25.27
N THR A 364 -10.44 14.12 -26.55
CA THR A 364 -11.79 14.48 -27.01
C THR A 364 -12.61 13.24 -27.30
N LEU A 365 -13.67 13.01 -26.52
CA LEU A 365 -14.62 11.93 -26.76
C LEU A 365 -15.47 12.25 -28.01
N PRO A 366 -15.63 11.31 -28.95
CA PRO A 366 -16.33 11.56 -30.20
C PRO A 366 -17.84 11.78 -30.01
N GLY A 367 -18.44 12.50 -30.96
CA GLY A 367 -19.90 12.57 -31.13
C GLY A 367 -20.38 11.39 -32.00
N GLY A 368 -21.51 10.78 -31.66
CA GLY A 368 -22.07 9.63 -32.39
C GLY A 368 -21.57 8.25 -31.93
N ALA A 369 -21.91 7.20 -32.71
CA ALA A 369 -21.48 5.82 -32.45
C ALA A 369 -20.07 5.55 -33.02
N LEU A 370 -19.32 4.71 -32.29
CA LEU A 370 -17.92 4.28 -32.44
C LEU A 370 -17.25 4.52 -33.80
N VAL A 371 -16.19 5.34 -33.81
CA VAL A 371 -15.23 5.44 -34.93
C VAL A 371 -13.85 5.03 -34.40
N GLY A 372 -13.32 3.91 -34.92
CA GLY A 372 -12.07 3.31 -34.48
C GLY A 372 -10.84 3.74 -35.28
N GLY A 373 -9.69 3.71 -34.60
CA GLY A 373 -8.38 3.33 -35.14
C GLY A 373 -7.43 4.46 -35.53
N TYR A 374 -6.53 4.85 -34.61
CA TYR A 374 -5.22 5.41 -34.96
C TYR A 374 -4.12 4.46 -34.45
N GLY A 375 -3.18 4.09 -35.33
CA GLY A 375 -2.03 3.28 -34.96
C GLY A 375 -1.11 4.05 -34.00
N ILE A 376 -0.69 3.41 -32.91
CA ILE A 376 0.25 3.98 -31.94
C ILE A 376 1.62 3.33 -32.16
N PRO A 377 2.65 4.07 -32.63
CA PRO A 377 4.02 3.62 -32.47
C PRO A 377 4.42 3.80 -30.99
N ALA A 378 4.49 2.69 -30.25
CA ALA A 378 5.07 2.66 -28.90
C ALA A 378 6.59 2.64 -29.01
N ILE A 379 7.29 3.61 -28.42
CA ILE A 379 8.75 3.66 -28.37
C ILE A 379 9.17 3.43 -26.90
N PRO A 380 10.00 2.43 -26.60
CA PRO A 380 10.49 2.19 -25.24
C PRO A 380 11.27 3.38 -24.67
N THR A 381 11.24 3.54 -23.35
CA THR A 381 11.97 4.59 -22.64
C THR A 381 13.49 4.48 -22.85
N PRO A 382 14.19 5.58 -23.23
CA PRO A 382 15.65 5.61 -23.30
C PRO A 382 16.31 5.44 -21.92
N GLN A 383 17.55 4.95 -21.90
CA GLN A 383 18.33 4.84 -20.67
C GLN A 383 18.61 6.22 -20.04
N THR A 384 18.30 6.38 -18.75
CA THR A 384 18.82 7.46 -17.90
C THR A 384 19.66 6.83 -16.77
N GLY A 385 20.62 7.58 -16.22
CA GLY A 385 21.64 7.04 -15.31
C GLY A 385 21.07 6.29 -14.09
N SER A 386 21.82 5.32 -13.58
CA SER A 386 21.43 4.46 -12.47
C SER A 386 21.19 5.23 -11.17
N VAL A 387 20.21 4.78 -10.36
CA VAL A 387 20.04 5.24 -8.97
C VAL A 387 21.33 4.95 -8.22
N ALA A 388 22.02 6.00 -7.77
CA ALA A 388 23.30 5.84 -7.10
C ALA A 388 23.10 5.21 -5.72
N ALA A 389 23.79 4.10 -5.45
CA ALA A 389 24.09 3.69 -4.09
C ALA A 389 25.00 4.76 -3.46
N LEU A 390 24.79 5.09 -2.18
CA LEU A 390 25.74 5.91 -1.44
C LEU A 390 27.09 5.20 -1.45
N SER A 391 28.13 5.88 -1.96
CA SER A 391 29.42 5.29 -2.25
C SER A 391 30.12 4.82 -0.98
N GLY A 392 30.31 3.51 -0.84
CA GLY A 392 31.17 2.90 0.16
C GLY A 392 31.55 1.48 -0.22
N GLY A 393 32.79 1.31 -0.70
CA GLY A 393 33.49 0.01 -0.76
C GLY A 393 33.10 -0.91 -1.92
N ALA A 394 34.00 -1.06 -2.89
CA ALA A 394 33.88 -2.03 -3.97
C ALA A 394 33.92 -3.47 -3.43
N LEU A 395 32.87 -4.25 -3.70
CA LEU A 395 32.91 -5.71 -3.68
C LEU A 395 32.32 -6.22 -5.00
N VAL A 396 33.16 -6.94 -5.74
CA VAL A 396 32.83 -7.55 -7.02
C VAL A 396 31.98 -8.80 -6.74
N SER A 397 30.69 -8.76 -7.06
CA SER A 397 29.83 -9.94 -7.08
C SER A 397 29.77 -10.50 -8.51
N SER A 398 30.28 -11.72 -8.67
CA SER A 398 30.18 -12.51 -9.90
C SER A 398 28.91 -13.37 -9.85
N ALA A 399 27.85 -12.92 -10.53
CA ALA A 399 26.72 -13.78 -10.89
C ALA A 399 26.51 -13.70 -12.42
N PRO A 400 26.25 -14.83 -13.11
CA PRO A 400 26.24 -14.85 -14.56
C PRO A 400 24.96 -14.20 -15.10
N ALA A 401 25.15 -13.19 -15.95
CA ALA A 401 24.12 -12.69 -16.84
C ALA A 401 23.82 -13.78 -17.89
N ASN A 402 22.82 -14.62 -17.64
CA ASN A 402 22.03 -15.35 -18.66
C ASN A 402 21.05 -16.33 -18.00
N SER A 403 19.92 -15.82 -17.50
CA SER A 403 18.67 -16.60 -17.36
C SER A 403 17.48 -15.68 -17.14
N VAL A 404 17.14 -14.85 -18.13
CA VAL A 404 15.83 -14.16 -18.13
C VAL A 404 14.84 -15.10 -18.82
N GLY A 405 14.41 -16.13 -18.09
CA GLY A 405 13.17 -16.84 -18.41
C GLY A 405 12.01 -15.95 -17.97
N ALA A 406 10.97 -15.84 -18.79
CA ALA A 406 9.77 -15.07 -18.46
C ALA A 406 9.25 -15.45 -17.07
N LEU A 407 9.26 -14.51 -16.12
CA LEU A 407 8.62 -14.73 -14.82
C LEU A 407 7.11 -14.59 -15.02
N PRO A 408 6.29 -15.39 -14.33
CA PRO A 408 4.84 -15.27 -14.40
C PRO A 408 4.33 -14.05 -13.60
N ASP A 409 3.16 -13.59 -14.02
CA ASP A 409 2.49 -12.39 -13.56
C ASP A 409 2.24 -12.32 -12.02
N CYS A 410 2.96 -11.44 -11.29
CA CYS A 410 2.65 -11.11 -9.88
C CYS A 410 1.47 -10.12 -9.67
N SER A 411 0.64 -9.79 -10.68
CA SER A 411 -0.34 -8.67 -10.59
C SER A 411 -1.41 -8.88 -9.53
N VAL A 412 -1.67 -7.82 -8.76
CA VAL A 412 -2.79 -7.78 -7.82
C VAL A 412 -4.03 -7.50 -8.63
N GLY A 413 -4.88 -8.51 -8.80
CA GLY A 413 -6.19 -8.34 -9.42
C GLY A 413 -6.89 -7.12 -8.84
N ALA A 414 -7.34 -6.22 -9.73
CA ALA A 414 -8.27 -5.18 -9.35
C ALA A 414 -9.52 -5.88 -8.81
N LEU A 415 -9.70 -5.86 -7.48
CA LEU A 415 -11.02 -6.10 -6.91
C LEU A 415 -11.89 -4.98 -7.46
N GLU A 416 -12.71 -5.32 -8.47
CA GLU A 416 -13.80 -4.47 -8.90
C GLU A 416 -14.64 -4.18 -7.66
N THR A 417 -14.48 -2.99 -7.09
CA THR A 417 -15.45 -2.46 -6.15
C THR A 417 -16.69 -2.12 -6.96
N SER A 418 -17.56 -3.11 -7.18
CA SER A 418 -18.95 -2.82 -7.50
C SER A 418 -19.53 -2.04 -6.33
N ALA A 419 -20.01 -0.83 -6.62
CA ALA A 419 -20.82 -0.05 -5.70
C ALA A 419 -22.06 -0.82 -5.25
#